data_AF-A0AAV6Z567-F1
#
_entry.id   AF-A0AAV6Z567-F1
#
_cell.length_a   1.000
_cell.length_b   1.000
_cell.length_c   1.000
_cell.angle_alpha   90.00
_cell.angle_beta   90.00
_cell.angle_gamma   90.00
#
_symmetry.space_group_name_H-M   'P 1'
#
loop_
_entity.id
_entity.type
_entity.pdbx_description
1 polymer ?
#
loop_
_entity_poly.entity_id
_entity_poly.type
_entity_poly.pdbx_seq_one_letter_code
_entity_poly.pdbx_strand_id
1 'polypeptide(L)'
;VFMDFFSRSLHREYKSDGITVQSVLPHLVSTNMTHRPKTNIVVKTSDDFVQEALDMVGYTTRTNGCLSHCVQSYILDHILTDTFMNSRICVFIAGCAAVLMFKIMKLQ
;
A
#
# COMPACT_ATOMS: atom_id res chain seq x y z
N VAL A 1 8.23 1.95 -2.72
CA VAL A 1 8.67 1.33 -4.00
C VAL A 1 10.16 1.01 -3.98
N PHE A 2 11.06 1.99 -3.92
CA PHE A 2 12.52 1.74 -3.91
C PHE A 2 12.98 0.77 -2.79
N MET A 3 12.62 1.05 -1.54
CA MET A 3 13.06 0.23 -0.39
C MET A 3 12.58 -1.22 -0.47
N ASP A 4 11.44 -1.48 -1.11
CA ASP A 4 10.96 -2.85 -1.33
C ASP A 4 11.83 -3.60 -2.32
N PHE A 5 12.12 -2.99 -3.47
CA PHE A 5 13.01 -3.59 -4.47
C PHE A 5 14.42 -3.82 -3.91
N PHE A 6 14.96 -2.82 -3.21
CA PHE A 6 16.27 -2.92 -2.57
C PHE A 6 16.31 -4.08 -1.56
N SER A 7 15.34 -4.16 -0.65
CA SER A 7 15.24 -5.24 0.35
C SER A 7 15.12 -6.62 -0.29
N ARG A 8 14.36 -6.75 -1.38
CA ARG A 8 14.20 -8.01 -2.11
C ARG A 8 15.49 -8.44 -2.83
N SER A 9 16.23 -7.49 -3.38
CA SER A 9 17.55 -7.76 -3.97
C SER A 9 18.52 -8.27 -2.91
N LEU A 10 18.61 -7.59 -1.76
CA LEU A 10 19.44 -8.02 -0.64
C LEU A 10 19.03 -9.40 -0.12
N HIS A 11 17.73 -9.65 0.07
CA HIS A 11 17.26 -10.96 0.48
C HIS A 11 17.74 -12.07 -0.46
N ARG A 12 17.74 -11.81 -1.78
CA ARG A 12 18.18 -12.79 -2.77
C ARG A 12 19.68 -13.04 -2.73
N GLU A 13 20.47 -11.98 -2.52
CA GLU A 13 21.93 -12.04 -2.47
C GLU A 13 22.42 -12.82 -1.23
N TYR A 14 21.89 -12.50 -0.05
CA TYR A 14 22.34 -13.08 1.22
C TYR A 14 21.54 -14.32 1.65
N LYS A 15 20.65 -14.85 0.80
CA LYS A 15 19.84 -16.03 1.13
C LYS A 15 20.70 -17.26 1.41
N SER A 16 21.78 -17.45 0.65
CA SER A 16 22.72 -18.57 0.84
C SER A 16 23.44 -18.48 2.19
N ASP A 17 23.59 -17.26 2.71
CA ASP A 17 24.34 -16.96 3.91
C ASP A 17 23.45 -17.05 5.16
N GLY A 18 22.19 -17.48 4.99
CA GLY A 18 21.21 -17.62 6.07
C GLY A 18 20.59 -16.30 6.53
N ILE A 19 20.83 -15.19 5.82
CA ILE A 19 20.28 -13.88 6.18
C ILE A 19 18.92 -13.69 5.52
N THR A 20 17.91 -13.41 6.35
CA THR A 20 16.56 -13.05 5.88
C THR A 20 16.40 -11.54 5.91
N VAL A 21 16.01 -10.95 4.76
CA VAL A 21 15.69 -9.52 4.66
C VAL A 21 14.21 -9.41 4.31
N GLN A 22 13.45 -8.73 5.17
CA GLN A 22 12.00 -8.58 5.05
C GLN A 22 11.63 -7.12 4.83
N SER A 23 10.78 -6.89 3.83
CA SER A 23 10.21 -5.57 3.52
C SER A 23 8.82 -5.45 4.14
N VAL A 24 8.58 -4.37 4.89
CA VAL A 24 7.28 -4.04 5.48
C VAL A 24 6.71 -2.83 4.75
N LEU A 25 5.50 -2.98 4.18
CA LEU A 25 4.79 -1.95 3.44
C LEU A 25 3.47 -1.61 4.17
N PRO A 26 3.54 -0.80 5.23
CA PRO A 26 2.34 -0.42 5.97
C PRO A 26 1.45 0.50 5.14
N HIS A 27 0.15 0.44 5.42
CA HIS A 27 -0.79 1.48 5.06
C HIS A 27 -0.83 2.55 6.17
N LEU A 28 -1.90 3.32 6.27
CA LEU A 28 -2.01 4.43 7.21
C LEU A 28 -2.04 3.91 8.66
N VAL A 29 -0.99 4.24 9.41
CA VAL A 29 -0.92 4.04 10.87
C VAL A 29 -1.06 5.38 11.56
N SER A 30 -1.77 5.42 12.70
CA SER A 30 -1.88 6.62 13.52
C SER A 30 -0.60 6.86 14.32
N THR A 31 0.23 7.79 13.85
CA THR A 31 1.53 8.14 14.43
C THR A 31 1.75 9.65 14.40
N ASN A 32 2.87 10.13 14.96
CA ASN A 32 3.27 11.53 14.82
C ASN A 32 3.57 11.91 13.36
N MET A 33 4.15 10.99 12.56
CA MET A 33 4.48 11.23 11.15
C MET A 33 3.24 11.43 10.28
N THR A 34 2.10 10.87 10.69
CA THR A 34 0.83 10.94 9.98
C THR A 34 -0.15 11.91 10.62
N HIS A 35 0.29 12.70 11.60
CA HIS A 35 -0.54 13.66 12.34
C HIS A 35 -1.70 13.03 13.15
N ARG A 36 -1.50 11.82 13.68
CA ARG A 36 -2.44 11.13 14.59
C ARG A 36 -3.89 11.10 14.08
N PRO A 37 -4.16 10.53 12.89
CA PRO A 37 -5.52 10.33 12.40
C PRO A 37 -6.36 9.49 13.37
N LYS A 38 -7.69 9.67 13.31
CA LYS A 38 -8.63 8.85 14.08
C LYS A 38 -8.48 7.38 13.72
N THR A 39 -8.27 6.55 14.73
CA THR A 39 -8.13 5.09 14.59
C THR A 39 -9.47 4.43 14.30
N ASN A 40 -9.41 3.30 13.60
CA ASN A 40 -10.55 2.46 13.26
C ASN A 40 -10.04 1.07 12.81
N ILE A 41 -10.91 0.26 12.20
CA ILE A 41 -10.58 -1.10 11.73
C ILE A 41 -9.45 -1.09 10.68
N VAL A 42 -9.38 -0.05 9.85
CA VAL A 42 -8.37 0.11 8.80
C VAL A 42 -7.13 0.84 9.32
N VAL A 43 -7.31 1.87 10.14
CA VAL A 43 -6.21 2.71 10.67
C VAL A 43 -5.87 2.28 12.10
N LYS A 44 -4.74 1.57 12.24
CA LYS A 44 -4.23 1.06 13.52
C LYS A 44 -3.48 2.13 14.32
N THR A 45 -3.39 1.97 15.64
CA THR A 45 -2.41 2.72 16.46
C THR A 45 -0.99 2.24 16.15
N SER A 46 0.04 2.99 16.53
CA SER A 46 1.43 2.53 16.44
C SER A 46 1.68 1.25 17.22
N ASP A 47 1.06 1.13 18.38
CA ASP A 47 1.33 0.07 19.36
C ASP A 47 0.67 -1.24 18.91
N ASP A 48 -0.56 -1.18 18.41
CA ASP A 48 -1.23 -2.36 17.83
C ASP A 48 -0.51 -2.80 16.55
N PHE A 49 -0.11 -1.83 15.71
CA PHE A 49 0.58 -2.13 14.46
C PHE A 49 1.92 -2.83 14.70
N VAL A 50 2.73 -2.37 15.66
CA VAL A 50 4.04 -3.00 15.93
C VAL A 50 3.89 -4.38 16.53
N GLN A 51 2.87 -4.63 17.37
CA GLN A 51 2.60 -5.95 17.91
C GLN A 51 2.30 -6.96 16.78
N GLU A 52 1.34 -6.63 15.91
CA GLU A 52 1.01 -7.50 14.76
C GLU A 52 2.18 -7.63 13.76
N ALA A 53 3.01 -6.59 13.61
CA ALA A 53 4.14 -6.62 12.70
C ALA A 53 5.27 -7.53 13.19
N LEU A 54 5.48 -7.58 14.51
CA LEU A 54 6.46 -8.48 15.13
C LEU A 54 6.05 -9.95 14.98
N ASP A 55 4.75 -10.24 15.06
CA ASP A 55 4.21 -11.59 14.80
C ASP A 55 4.45 -12.05 13.35
N MET A 56 4.73 -11.13 12.42
CA MET A 56 4.97 -11.44 11.00
C MET A 56 6.45 -11.61 10.64
N VAL A 57 7.37 -11.44 11.61
CA VAL A 57 8.80 -11.54 11.34
C VAL A 57 9.18 -12.97 10.94
N GLY A 58 9.82 -13.12 9.79
CA GLY A 58 10.29 -14.42 9.29
C GLY A 58 9.25 -15.27 8.57
N TYR A 59 7.96 -14.90 8.59
CA TYR A 59 6.90 -15.62 7.86
C TYR A 59 6.95 -15.38 6.35
N THR A 60 7.31 -14.17 5.92
CA THR A 60 7.35 -13.76 4.52
C THR A 60 8.44 -12.70 4.30
N THR A 61 8.97 -12.63 3.09
CA THR A 61 9.97 -11.62 2.69
C THR A 61 9.34 -10.26 2.39
N ARG A 62 8.01 -10.21 2.22
CA ARG A 62 7.23 -8.99 2.00
C ARG A 62 5.89 -9.07 2.74
N THR A 63 5.58 -8.07 3.55
CA THR A 63 4.35 -8.01 4.37
C THR A 63 3.81 -6.58 4.47
N ASN A 64 2.53 -6.43 4.83
CA ASN A 64 1.94 -5.15 5.20
C ASN A 64 1.98 -4.87 6.71
N GLY A 65 2.52 -5.80 7.49
CA GLY A 65 2.76 -5.67 8.93
C GLY A 65 1.53 -5.92 9.81
N CYS A 66 0.32 -5.99 9.27
CA CYS A 66 -0.87 -6.34 10.04
C CYS A 66 -1.98 -6.88 9.14
N LEU A 67 -2.95 -7.61 9.72
CA LEU A 67 -4.01 -8.25 8.94
C LEU A 67 -4.89 -7.22 8.21
N SER A 68 -5.24 -6.12 8.88
CA SER A 68 -6.09 -5.07 8.28
C SER A 68 -5.46 -4.46 7.03
N HIS A 69 -4.14 -4.20 7.05
CA HIS A 69 -3.44 -3.66 5.90
C HIS A 69 -3.22 -4.70 4.79
N CYS A 70 -3.09 -5.98 5.11
CA CYS A 70 -3.07 -7.05 4.10
C CYS A 70 -4.41 -7.10 3.34
N VAL A 71 -5.54 -7.03 4.06
CA VAL A 71 -6.87 -6.98 3.44
C VAL A 71 -7.03 -5.72 2.59
N GLN A 72 -6.58 -4.55 3.09
CA GLN A 72 -6.60 -3.31 2.32
C GLN A 72 -5.80 -3.43 1.02
N SER A 73 -4.58 -3.99 1.08
CA SER A 73 -3.74 -4.21 -0.10
C SER A 73 -4.42 -5.10 -1.12
N TYR A 74 -5.00 -6.21 -0.67
CA TYR A 74 -5.73 -7.14 -1.53
C TYR A 74 -6.90 -6.47 -2.27
N ILE A 75 -7.68 -5.64 -1.55
CA ILE A 75 -8.79 -4.88 -2.14
C ILE A 75 -8.27 -3.86 -3.17
N LEU A 76 -7.22 -3.11 -2.83
CA LEU A 76 -6.64 -2.10 -3.73
C LEU A 76 -6.07 -2.76 -5.00
N ASP A 77 -5.28 -3.81 -4.84
CA ASP A 77 -4.58 -4.47 -5.94
C ASP A 77 -5.54 -5.20 -6.87
N HIS A 78 -6.54 -5.93 -6.35
CA HIS A 78 -7.41 -6.78 -7.15
C HIS A 78 -8.78 -6.17 -7.46
N ILE A 79 -9.42 -5.48 -6.53
CA ILE A 79 -10.78 -4.97 -6.77
C ILE A 79 -10.72 -3.69 -7.57
N LEU A 80 -9.89 -2.73 -7.16
CA LEU A 80 -9.83 -1.44 -7.85
C LEU A 80 -9.09 -1.53 -9.18
N THR A 81 -7.97 -2.23 -9.26
CA THR A 81 -7.20 -2.29 -10.52
C THR A 81 -7.93 -3.10 -11.59
N ASP A 82 -8.45 -4.29 -11.26
CA ASP A 82 -9.04 -5.17 -12.28
C ASP A 82 -10.44 -4.70 -12.71
N THR A 83 -11.25 -4.08 -11.83
CA THR A 83 -12.59 -3.60 -12.22
C THR A 83 -12.60 -2.17 -12.73
N PHE A 84 -11.72 -1.28 -12.25
CA PHE A 84 -11.67 0.09 -12.76
C PHE A 84 -11.02 0.14 -14.14
N MET A 85 -9.84 -0.47 -14.32
CA MET A 85 -9.14 -0.43 -15.61
C MET A 85 -9.88 -1.21 -16.71
N ASN A 86 -10.68 -2.22 -16.37
CA ASN A 86 -11.48 -2.99 -17.33
C ASN A 86 -12.95 -2.56 -17.46
N SER A 87 -13.45 -1.58 -16.68
CA SER A 87 -14.83 -1.11 -16.83
C SER A 87 -14.94 0.16 -17.69
N ARG A 88 -16.04 0.26 -18.44
CA ARG A 88 -16.42 1.45 -19.22
C ARG A 88 -16.57 2.71 -18.38
N ILE A 89 -16.67 2.58 -17.05
CA ILE A 89 -16.81 3.68 -16.10
C ILE A 89 -15.48 4.44 -15.95
N CYS A 90 -14.32 3.78 -15.97
CA CYS A 90 -13.02 4.47 -15.92
C CYS A 90 -12.77 5.31 -17.19
N VAL A 91 -13.12 4.79 -18.37
CA VAL A 91 -13.06 5.55 -19.63
C VAL A 91 -13.99 6.76 -19.58
N PHE A 92 -15.18 6.61 -19.01
CA PHE A 92 -16.14 7.70 -18.87
C PHE A 92 -15.69 8.77 -17.87
N ILE A 93 -15.17 8.38 -16.70
CA ILE A 93 -14.66 9.32 -15.69
C ILE A 93 -13.39 10.02 -16.20
N ALA A 94 -12.47 9.31 -16.85
CA ALA A 94 -11.29 9.91 -17.48
C ALA A 94 -11.69 10.87 -18.62
N GLY A 95 -12.69 10.52 -19.42
CA GLY A 95 -13.27 11.39 -20.44
C GLY A 95 -13.92 12.64 -19.85
N CYS A 96 -14.74 12.50 -18.80
CA CYS A 96 -15.34 13.62 -18.09
C CYS A 96 -14.28 14.53 -17.43
N ALA A 97 -13.24 13.96 -16.84
CA ALA A 97 -12.11 14.71 -16.28
C ALA A 97 -11.31 15.46 -17.36
N ALA A 98 -11.09 14.84 -18.53
CA ALA A 98 -10.41 15.48 -19.67
C ALA A 98 -11.24 16.63 -20.26
N VAL A 99 -12.56 16.47 -20.38
CA VAL A 99 -13.48 17.53 -20.84
C VAL A 99 -13.52 18.68 -19.83
N LEU A 100 -13.56 18.37 -18.53
CA LEU A 100 -13.52 19.37 -17.46
C LEU A 100 -12.18 20.14 -17.46
N MET A 101 -11.05 19.44 -17.61
CA MET A 101 -9.73 20.05 -17.75
C MET A 101 -9.63 20.93 -19.00
N PHE A 102 -10.13 20.49 -20.16
CA PHE A 102 -10.17 21.31 -21.38
C PHE A 102 -11.04 22.57 -21.22
N LYS A 103 -12.13 22.48 -20.45
CA LYS A 103 -13.02 23.61 -20.18
C LYS A 103 -12.37 24.60 -19.21
N ILE A 104 -11.63 24.10 -18.21
CA ILE A 104 -10.84 24.91 -17.27
C ILE A 104 -9.64 25.58 -17.99
N MET A 105 -8.95 24.86 -18.88
CA MET A 105 -7.81 25.41 -19.65
C MET A 105 -8.20 26.43 -20.72
N LYS A 106 -9.46 26.45 -21.18
CA LYS A 106 -10.00 27.51 -22.07
C LYS A 106 -10.57 28.72 -21.30
N LEU A 107 -10.54 28.70 -19.97
CA LEU A 107 -10.99 29.79 -19.09
C LEU A 107 -9.81 30.57 -18.46
N GLN A 108 -8.59 30.37 -18.96
CA GLN A 108 -7.46 31.29 -18.82
C GLN A 108 -7.11 31.87 -20.18
#